data_AF-A0A1I7IDJ9-F1
#
_entry.id   AF-A0A1I7IDJ9-F1
#
_cell.length_a   1.000
_cell.length_b   1.000
_cell.length_c   1.000
_cell.angle_alpha   90.00
_cell.angle_beta   90.00
_cell.angle_gamma   90.00
#
_symmetry.space_group_name_H-M   'P 1'
#
loop_
_entity.id
_entity.type
_entity.pdbx_description
1 polymer ?
#
loop_
_entity_poly.entity_id
_entity_poly.type
_entity_poly.pdbx_seq_one_letter_code
_entity_poly.pdbx_strand_id
1 'polypeptide(L)'
;MNINENMTLADVVKEYPQTIPYLNELHLDYCCGGHDPIHVLAREKKMDQAELLAKLNELAEKAVNRNTNTADSINRFRELTVSEMLDDLENTHHITERKLMNEAEAYLDKILVVHYPHHGELLTRLHHLYMMLEADLKEHFAKEERLIFPIMRENPTPDFDQVNAVKELEEEHSKAGDLIKKIQELTNHFTLPNDACASFAHTYEVMEQLFEDIFVHIFKENSVAFPEYYEKMPHVEEAPGACGCGEAFGKTFCGSEEESVDKFKEAADTYAEEIFHNTYTGGRNA
;
A
#
# COMPACT_ATOMS: atom_id res chain seq x y z
N MET A 1 6.39 -27.77 5.00
CA MET A 1 5.48 -26.68 5.41
C MET A 1 5.76 -26.40 6.86
N ASN A 2 6.17 -25.18 7.18
CA ASN A 2 6.34 -24.79 8.58
C ASN A 2 6.29 -23.27 8.68
N ILE A 3 5.06 -22.72 8.61
CA ILE A 3 4.86 -21.33 8.99
C ILE A 3 5.38 -21.20 10.41
N ASN A 4 6.37 -20.33 10.61
CA ASN A 4 7.07 -20.19 11.87
C ASN A 4 7.14 -18.72 12.30
N GLU A 5 7.56 -18.52 13.53
CA GLU A 5 7.52 -17.23 14.22
C GLU A 5 8.44 -16.13 13.63
N ASN A 6 9.38 -16.52 12.76
CA ASN A 6 10.29 -15.62 12.07
C ASN A 6 9.77 -15.17 10.70
N MET A 7 8.75 -15.86 10.16
CA MET A 7 8.09 -15.41 8.94
C MET A 7 7.28 -14.15 9.22
N THR A 8 7.15 -13.30 8.22
CA THR A 8 6.26 -12.15 8.23
C THR A 8 4.86 -12.55 7.75
N LEU A 9 3.84 -11.72 7.99
CA LEU A 9 2.50 -12.02 7.43
C LEU A 9 2.50 -11.93 5.90
N ALA A 10 3.30 -11.02 5.34
CA ALA A 10 3.51 -10.92 3.90
C ALA A 10 4.09 -12.22 3.33
N ASP A 11 5.09 -12.82 3.98
CA ASP A 11 5.66 -14.12 3.58
C ASP A 11 4.60 -15.23 3.64
N VAL A 12 3.79 -15.24 4.69
CA VAL A 12 2.73 -16.24 4.86
C VAL A 12 1.69 -16.14 3.76
N VAL A 13 1.22 -14.93 3.42
CA VAL A 13 0.22 -14.77 2.34
C VAL A 13 0.87 -15.00 0.98
N LYS A 14 2.14 -14.66 0.82
CA LYS A 14 2.93 -14.98 -0.37
C LYS A 14 3.07 -16.49 -0.56
N GLU A 15 3.31 -17.29 0.47
CA GLU A 15 3.39 -18.75 0.29
C GLU A 15 2.02 -19.44 0.35
N TYR A 16 1.09 -18.92 1.13
CA TYR A 16 -0.17 -19.57 1.52
C TYR A 16 -1.35 -18.58 1.45
N PRO A 17 -1.76 -18.12 0.25
CA PRO A 17 -2.81 -17.10 0.10
C PRO A 17 -4.18 -17.52 0.64
N GLN A 18 -4.43 -18.82 0.83
CA GLN A 18 -5.60 -19.36 1.52
C GLN A 18 -5.72 -18.94 3.00
N THR A 19 -4.67 -18.35 3.58
CA THR A 19 -4.69 -17.81 4.95
C THR A 19 -5.35 -16.43 5.02
N ILE A 20 -5.51 -15.72 3.88
CA ILE A 20 -6.06 -14.37 3.82
C ILE A 20 -7.41 -14.23 4.55
N PRO A 21 -8.43 -15.09 4.31
CA PRO A 21 -9.72 -14.92 4.98
C PRO A 21 -9.59 -14.94 6.50
N TYR A 22 -8.72 -15.80 7.04
CA TYR A 22 -8.48 -15.85 8.48
C TYR A 22 -7.71 -14.64 9.01
N LEU A 23 -6.75 -14.11 8.24
CA LEU A 23 -6.06 -12.87 8.61
C LEU A 23 -7.00 -11.66 8.58
N ASN A 24 -7.93 -11.61 7.62
CA ASN A 24 -9.00 -10.61 7.53
C ASN A 24 -9.94 -10.69 8.75
N GLU A 25 -10.37 -11.90 9.14
CA GLU A 25 -11.17 -12.12 10.35
C GLU A 25 -10.49 -11.60 11.63
N LEU A 26 -9.16 -11.64 11.67
CA LEU A 26 -8.36 -11.13 12.78
C LEU A 26 -7.97 -9.65 12.64
N HIS A 27 -8.37 -8.99 11.54
CA HIS A 27 -7.99 -7.62 11.19
C HIS A 27 -6.47 -7.41 11.25
N LEU A 28 -5.72 -8.37 10.70
CA LEU A 28 -4.26 -8.34 10.62
C LEU A 28 -3.80 -7.78 9.28
N ASP A 29 -2.96 -6.76 9.35
CA ASP A 29 -2.38 -6.11 8.18
C ASP A 29 -1.22 -6.93 7.64
N TYR A 30 -1.46 -7.65 6.55
CA TYR A 30 -0.45 -8.45 5.83
C TYR A 30 0.06 -7.78 4.55
N CYS A 31 -0.53 -6.64 4.15
CA CYS A 31 -0.30 -6.03 2.83
C CYS A 31 0.55 -4.76 2.87
N CYS A 32 0.37 -3.92 3.89
CA CYS A 32 1.13 -2.66 4.07
C CYS A 32 2.09 -2.74 5.26
N GLY A 33 1.61 -3.29 6.39
CA GLY A 33 2.36 -3.43 7.64
C GLY A 33 2.85 -4.85 7.91
N GLY A 34 2.67 -5.76 6.96
CA GLY A 34 2.88 -7.20 7.13
C GLY A 34 4.35 -7.66 7.18
N HIS A 35 5.30 -6.75 7.38
CA HIS A 35 6.74 -6.98 7.23
C HIS A 35 7.46 -7.32 8.54
N ASP A 36 6.79 -7.17 9.68
CA ASP A 36 7.36 -7.60 10.96
C ASP A 36 7.19 -9.13 11.15
N PRO A 37 8.15 -9.80 11.81
CA PRO A 37 8.02 -11.20 12.15
C PRO A 37 6.78 -11.48 13.01
N ILE A 38 6.14 -12.64 12.81
CA ILE A 38 4.91 -13.03 13.52
C ILE A 38 5.05 -12.95 15.06
N HIS A 39 6.21 -13.27 15.64
CA HIS A 39 6.41 -13.15 17.09
C HIS A 39 6.37 -11.69 17.59
N VAL A 40 6.79 -10.72 16.78
CA VAL A 40 6.70 -9.29 17.09
C VAL A 40 5.24 -8.86 17.08
N LEU A 41 4.55 -9.17 15.98
CA LEU A 41 3.12 -8.89 15.81
C LEU A 41 2.28 -9.47 16.95
N ALA A 42 2.48 -10.76 17.28
CA ALA A 42 1.71 -11.45 18.31
C ALA A 42 1.90 -10.79 19.69
N ARG A 43 3.12 -10.34 20.00
CA ARG A 43 3.41 -9.62 21.25
C ARG A 43 2.72 -8.26 21.30
N GLU A 44 2.77 -7.49 20.22
CA GLU A 44 2.21 -6.14 20.15
C GLU A 44 0.68 -6.16 20.21
N LYS A 45 0.05 -7.08 19.46
CA LYS A 45 -1.40 -7.27 19.45
C LYS A 45 -1.91 -8.13 20.62
N LYS A 46 -1.02 -8.59 21.51
CA LYS A 46 -1.35 -9.43 22.68
C LYS A 46 -2.12 -10.70 22.31
N MET A 47 -1.74 -11.33 21.20
CA MET A 47 -2.33 -12.55 20.68
C MET A 47 -1.56 -13.78 21.17
N ASP A 48 -2.23 -14.94 21.24
CA ASP A 48 -1.55 -16.21 21.46
C ASP A 48 -0.82 -16.63 20.18
N GLN A 49 0.50 -16.46 20.18
CA GLN A 49 1.36 -16.80 19.05
C GLN A 49 1.25 -18.29 18.67
N ALA A 50 1.09 -19.19 19.63
CA ALA A 50 1.04 -20.61 19.38
C ALA A 50 -0.28 -20.97 18.69
N GLU A 51 -1.39 -20.37 19.12
CA GLU A 51 -2.70 -20.52 18.48
C GLU A 51 -2.70 -19.98 17.04
N LEU A 52 -2.16 -18.76 16.84
CA LEU A 52 -2.04 -18.16 15.51
C LEU A 52 -1.24 -19.05 14.55
N LEU A 53 -0.05 -19.50 14.97
CA LEU A 53 0.80 -20.38 14.15
C LEU A 53 0.14 -21.73 13.88
N ALA A 54 -0.53 -22.32 14.87
CA ALA A 54 -1.26 -23.58 14.68
C ALA A 54 -2.36 -23.42 13.63
N LYS A 55 -3.12 -22.32 13.69
CA LYS A 55 -4.21 -22.07 12.74
C LYS A 55 -3.70 -21.78 11.34
N LEU A 56 -2.64 -20.98 11.21
CA LEU A 56 -2.01 -20.70 9.92
C LEU A 56 -1.46 -21.97 9.27
N ASN A 57 -0.79 -22.85 10.03
CA ASN A 57 -0.32 -24.14 9.51
C ASN A 57 -1.48 -25.07 9.14
N GLU A 58 -2.57 -25.11 9.92
CA GLU A 58 -3.78 -25.89 9.58
C GLU A 58 -4.38 -25.42 8.23
N LEU A 59 -4.48 -24.11 8.01
CA LEU A 59 -4.99 -23.54 6.77
C LEU A 59 -4.02 -23.77 5.59
N ALA A 60 -2.71 -23.67 5.86
CA ALA A 60 -1.68 -23.97 4.88
C ALA A 60 -1.81 -25.39 4.32
N GLU A 61 -2.06 -26.37 5.19
CA GLU A 61 -2.27 -27.78 4.82
C GLU A 61 -3.56 -28.02 4.03
N LYS A 62 -4.63 -27.27 4.32
CA LYS A 62 -5.95 -27.47 3.68
C LYS A 62 -5.99 -27.08 2.20
N ALA A 63 -5.11 -26.19 1.73
CA ALA A 63 -5.07 -25.81 0.31
C ALA A 63 -4.71 -26.96 -0.64
N VAL A 64 -4.10 -28.04 -0.14
CA VAL A 64 -3.92 -29.27 -0.94
C VAL A 64 -5.28 -29.89 -1.33
N ASN A 65 -6.38 -29.55 -0.64
CA ASN A 65 -7.69 -30.18 -0.79
C ASN A 65 -8.86 -29.24 -1.11
N ARG A 66 -8.70 -27.90 -1.01
CA ARG A 66 -9.74 -26.93 -1.43
C ARG A 66 -9.11 -25.65 -1.97
N ASN A 67 -9.34 -25.42 -3.26
CA ASN A 67 -9.17 -24.12 -3.89
C ASN A 67 -10.21 -23.13 -3.33
N THR A 68 -9.74 -22.01 -2.78
CA THR A 68 -10.60 -20.84 -2.50
C THR A 68 -10.46 -19.85 -3.66
N ASN A 69 -11.49 -19.08 -3.97
CA ASN A 69 -11.46 -18.13 -5.10
C ASN A 69 -10.30 -17.13 -5.01
N THR A 70 -9.96 -16.66 -3.81
CA THR A 70 -8.84 -15.72 -3.58
C THR A 70 -7.48 -16.36 -3.78
N ALA A 71 -7.26 -17.58 -3.27
CA ALA A 71 -6.00 -18.29 -3.44
C ALA A 71 -5.74 -18.64 -4.92
N ASP A 72 -6.77 -19.08 -5.63
CA ASP A 72 -6.68 -19.36 -7.07
C ASP A 72 -6.39 -18.09 -7.88
N SER A 73 -7.05 -16.97 -7.52
CA SER A 73 -6.81 -15.66 -8.13
C SER A 73 -5.34 -15.24 -7.98
N ILE A 74 -4.79 -15.32 -6.76
CA ILE A 74 -3.39 -14.94 -6.49
C ILE A 74 -2.41 -15.90 -7.18
N ASN A 75 -2.67 -17.21 -7.18
CA ASN A 75 -1.80 -18.18 -7.84
C ASN A 75 -1.75 -17.93 -9.35
N ARG A 76 -2.91 -17.71 -9.99
CA ARG A 76 -2.97 -17.34 -11.42
C ARG A 76 -2.27 -16.02 -11.68
N PHE A 77 -2.44 -15.04 -10.80
CA PHE A 77 -1.83 -13.71 -10.94
C PHE A 77 -0.30 -13.78 -11.02
N ARG A 78 0.33 -14.67 -10.23
CA ARG A 78 1.80 -14.87 -10.22
C ARG A 78 2.37 -15.46 -11.51
N GLU A 79 1.53 -16.10 -12.32
CA GLU A 79 1.95 -16.69 -13.60
C GLU A 79 1.93 -15.68 -14.75
N LEU A 80 1.39 -14.48 -14.51
CA LEU A 80 1.26 -13.41 -15.50
C LEU A 80 2.57 -12.65 -15.71
N THR A 81 2.73 -12.05 -16.88
CA THR A 81 3.74 -10.99 -17.06
C THR A 81 3.30 -9.72 -16.32
N VAL A 82 4.24 -8.83 -15.98
CA VAL A 82 3.91 -7.53 -15.34
C VAL A 82 2.82 -6.79 -16.12
N SER A 83 2.88 -6.71 -17.45
CA SER A 83 1.82 -6.04 -18.22
C SER A 83 0.45 -6.69 -18.04
N GLU A 84 0.39 -8.03 -18.00
CA GLU A 84 -0.86 -8.76 -17.77
C GLU A 84 -1.35 -8.64 -16.32
N MET A 85 -0.44 -8.51 -15.35
CA MET A 85 -0.77 -8.21 -13.95
C MET A 85 -1.47 -6.85 -13.83
N LEU A 86 -0.92 -5.82 -14.49
CA LEU A 86 -1.53 -4.48 -14.51
C LEU A 86 -2.91 -4.51 -15.17
N ASP A 87 -3.06 -5.24 -16.27
CA ASP A 87 -4.36 -5.41 -16.91
C ASP A 87 -5.35 -6.18 -16.00
N ASP A 88 -4.91 -7.18 -15.23
CA ASP A 88 -5.77 -7.89 -14.26
C ASP A 88 -6.22 -6.97 -13.13
N LEU A 89 -5.32 -6.16 -12.55
CA LEU A 89 -5.62 -5.19 -11.49
C LEU A 89 -6.69 -4.17 -11.95
N GLU A 90 -6.48 -3.55 -13.12
CA GLU A 90 -7.41 -2.58 -13.70
C GLU A 90 -8.78 -3.22 -14.03
N ASN A 91 -8.79 -4.45 -14.57
CA ASN A 91 -10.03 -5.11 -15.00
C ASN A 91 -10.78 -5.86 -13.89
N THR A 92 -10.19 -5.99 -12.69
CA THR A 92 -10.80 -6.69 -11.57
C THR A 92 -10.99 -5.76 -10.38
N HIS A 93 -9.91 -5.41 -9.68
CA HIS A 93 -9.93 -4.64 -8.44
C HIS A 93 -10.42 -3.21 -8.68
N HIS A 94 -9.82 -2.45 -9.60
CA HIS A 94 -10.22 -1.03 -9.81
C HIS A 94 -11.69 -0.88 -10.20
N ILE A 95 -12.21 -1.77 -11.06
CA ILE A 95 -13.63 -1.76 -11.46
C ILE A 95 -14.53 -2.12 -10.26
N THR A 96 -14.14 -3.15 -9.51
CA THR A 96 -14.92 -3.64 -8.36
C THR A 96 -14.95 -2.62 -7.24
N GLU A 97 -13.80 -2.06 -6.88
CA GLU A 97 -13.66 -1.06 -5.83
C GLU A 97 -14.38 0.23 -6.20
N ARG A 98 -14.30 0.72 -7.45
CA ARG A 98 -15.11 1.87 -7.89
C ARG A 98 -16.61 1.62 -7.74
N LYS A 99 -17.09 0.40 -8.02
CA LYS A 99 -18.50 0.04 -7.84
C LYS A 99 -18.88 0.03 -6.35
N LEU A 100 -18.09 -0.66 -5.53
CA LEU A 100 -18.33 -0.78 -4.10
C LEU A 100 -18.22 0.58 -3.39
N MET A 101 -17.29 1.44 -3.80
CA MET A 101 -17.16 2.80 -3.27
C MET A 101 -18.43 3.63 -3.51
N ASN A 102 -18.94 3.63 -4.75
CA ASN A 102 -20.18 4.35 -5.08
C ASN A 102 -21.39 3.80 -4.29
N GLU A 103 -21.44 2.49 -4.09
CA GLU A 103 -22.52 1.86 -3.33
C GLU A 103 -22.41 2.18 -1.83
N ALA A 104 -21.22 2.08 -1.24
CA ALA A 104 -20.97 2.43 0.15
C ALA A 104 -21.29 3.90 0.42
N GLU A 105 -20.87 4.84 -0.45
CA GLU A 105 -21.22 6.27 -0.33
C GLU A 105 -22.74 6.46 -0.29
N ALA A 106 -23.47 5.91 -1.26
CA ALA A 106 -24.93 6.07 -1.36
C ALA A 106 -25.68 5.55 -0.13
N TYR A 107 -25.22 4.43 0.45
CA TYR A 107 -25.82 3.86 1.64
C TYR A 107 -25.39 4.57 2.93
N LEU A 108 -24.14 5.02 3.01
CA LEU A 108 -23.62 5.77 4.16
C LEU A 108 -24.36 7.10 4.33
N ASP A 109 -24.60 7.83 3.23
CA ASP A 109 -25.44 9.03 3.21
C ASP A 109 -26.85 8.76 3.76
N LYS A 110 -27.45 7.65 3.31
CA LYS A 110 -28.80 7.26 3.71
C LYS A 110 -28.88 6.95 5.21
N ILE A 111 -27.95 6.16 5.73
CA ILE A 111 -27.98 5.78 7.15
C ILE A 111 -27.64 6.95 8.04
N LEU A 112 -26.75 7.87 7.60
CA LEU A 112 -26.45 9.10 8.31
C LEU A 112 -27.72 9.91 8.53
N VAL A 113 -28.53 10.14 7.49
CA VAL A 113 -29.77 10.93 7.59
C VAL A 113 -30.81 10.24 8.48
N VAL A 114 -31.04 8.94 8.28
CA VAL A 114 -32.11 8.21 8.99
C VAL A 114 -31.77 8.01 10.47
N HIS A 115 -30.52 7.67 10.77
CA HIS A 115 -30.08 7.32 12.12
C HIS A 115 -29.40 8.47 12.87
N TYR A 116 -29.30 9.67 12.29
CA TYR A 116 -28.68 10.85 12.93
C TYR A 116 -29.12 11.08 14.39
N PRO A 117 -30.43 10.99 14.74
CA PRO A 117 -30.87 11.27 16.11
C PRO A 117 -30.28 10.34 17.18
N HIS A 118 -29.87 9.13 16.79
CA HIS A 118 -29.36 8.10 17.71
C HIS A 118 -27.88 7.78 17.50
N HIS A 119 -27.36 7.96 16.28
CA HIS A 119 -26.00 7.55 15.87
C HIS A 119 -25.22 8.66 15.16
N GLY A 120 -25.67 9.92 15.23
CA GLY A 120 -25.11 11.03 14.46
C GLY A 120 -23.61 11.26 14.67
N GLU A 121 -23.09 11.12 15.90
CA GLU A 121 -21.65 11.27 16.17
C GLU A 121 -20.83 10.19 15.45
N LEU A 122 -21.20 8.93 15.63
CA LEU A 122 -20.57 7.77 14.99
C LEU A 122 -20.60 7.93 13.46
N LEU A 123 -21.78 8.14 12.90
CA LEU A 123 -21.99 8.18 11.46
C LEU A 123 -21.34 9.39 10.80
N THR A 124 -21.27 10.54 11.48
CA THR A 124 -20.54 11.72 10.95
C THR A 124 -19.04 11.45 10.87
N ARG A 125 -18.47 10.81 11.90
CA ARG A 125 -17.05 10.44 11.91
C ARG A 125 -16.73 9.37 10.87
N LEU A 126 -17.62 8.38 10.74
CA LEU A 126 -17.50 7.32 9.73
C LEU A 126 -17.54 7.91 8.32
N HIS A 127 -18.49 8.80 8.05
CA HIS A 127 -18.61 9.52 6.78
C HIS A 127 -17.33 10.30 6.46
N HIS A 128 -16.79 11.04 7.42
CA HIS A 128 -15.55 11.80 7.21
C HIS A 128 -14.35 10.90 6.85
N LEU A 129 -14.12 9.83 7.61
CA LEU A 129 -13.02 8.90 7.34
C LEU A 129 -13.18 8.21 5.98
N TYR A 130 -14.41 7.80 5.66
CA TYR A 130 -14.71 7.13 4.41
C TYR A 130 -14.53 8.06 3.20
N MET A 131 -14.99 9.32 3.27
CA MET A 131 -14.77 10.31 2.21
C MET A 131 -13.30 10.64 1.98
N MET A 132 -12.48 10.64 3.03
CA MET A 132 -11.02 10.77 2.88
C MET A 132 -10.44 9.57 2.14
N LEU A 133 -10.78 8.35 2.56
CA LEU A 133 -10.32 7.12 1.91
C LEU A 133 -10.72 7.09 0.43
N GLU A 134 -11.98 7.43 0.14
CA GLU A 134 -12.49 7.43 -1.23
C GLU A 134 -11.81 8.47 -2.11
N ALA A 135 -11.52 9.67 -1.57
CA ALA A 135 -10.77 10.69 -2.30
C ALA A 135 -9.35 10.21 -2.62
N ASP A 136 -8.65 9.64 -1.64
CA ASP A 136 -7.30 9.11 -1.79
C ASP A 136 -7.27 7.97 -2.82
N LEU A 137 -8.20 7.00 -2.74
CA LEU A 137 -8.30 5.91 -3.72
C LEU A 137 -8.62 6.39 -5.14
N LYS A 138 -9.48 7.40 -5.30
CA LYS A 138 -9.81 7.98 -6.61
C LYS A 138 -8.58 8.65 -7.24
N GLU A 139 -7.79 9.39 -6.47
CA GLU A 139 -6.52 9.97 -6.92
C GLU A 139 -5.52 8.87 -7.27
N HIS A 140 -5.36 7.90 -6.37
CA HIS A 140 -4.44 6.78 -6.52
C HIS A 140 -4.69 5.99 -7.81
N PHE A 141 -5.91 5.50 -8.05
CA PHE A 141 -6.23 4.78 -9.28
C PHE A 141 -6.01 5.63 -10.54
N ALA A 142 -6.23 6.94 -10.46
CA ALA A 142 -5.95 7.83 -11.59
C ALA A 142 -4.44 7.94 -11.85
N LYS A 143 -3.61 8.02 -10.80
CA LYS A 143 -2.15 8.03 -10.89
C LYS A 143 -1.64 6.72 -11.50
N GLU A 144 -2.16 5.59 -11.07
CA GLU A 144 -1.80 4.28 -11.60
C GLU A 144 -2.19 4.12 -13.07
N GLU A 145 -3.49 4.22 -13.38
CA GLU A 145 -4.04 3.95 -14.72
C GLU A 145 -3.53 4.94 -15.78
N ARG A 146 -3.22 6.19 -15.39
CA ARG A 146 -2.87 7.25 -16.34
C ARG A 146 -1.38 7.59 -16.40
N LEU A 147 -0.61 7.25 -15.38
CA LEU A 147 0.80 7.60 -15.31
C LEU A 147 1.66 6.37 -15.07
N ILE A 148 1.51 5.71 -13.93
CA ILE A 148 2.48 4.69 -13.49
C ILE A 148 2.38 3.41 -14.30
N PHE A 149 1.18 2.83 -14.49
CA PHE A 149 1.03 1.59 -15.25
C PHE A 149 1.41 1.75 -16.72
N PRO A 150 1.05 2.85 -17.43
CA PRO A 150 1.61 3.13 -18.75
C PRO A 150 3.14 3.17 -18.78
N ILE A 151 3.78 3.85 -17.82
CA ILE A 151 5.26 3.89 -17.72
C ILE A 151 5.83 2.49 -17.53
N MET A 152 5.24 1.67 -16.66
CA MET A 152 5.67 0.29 -16.42
C MET A 152 5.57 -0.59 -17.68
N ARG A 153 4.51 -0.41 -18.48
CA ARG A 153 4.32 -1.12 -19.76
C ARG A 153 5.34 -0.69 -20.81
N GLU A 154 5.60 0.61 -20.92
CA GLU A 154 6.54 1.17 -21.90
C GLU A 154 8.00 0.87 -21.54
N ASN A 155 8.30 0.71 -20.24
CA ASN A 155 9.64 0.50 -19.70
C ASN A 155 9.68 -0.80 -18.90
N PRO A 156 9.65 -1.98 -19.55
CA PRO A 156 9.65 -3.28 -18.86
C PRO A 156 10.96 -3.58 -18.12
N THR A 157 12.01 -2.80 -18.38
CA THR A 157 13.29 -2.79 -17.68
C THR A 157 13.43 -1.38 -17.09
N PRO A 158 12.95 -1.16 -15.84
CA PRO A 158 12.93 0.18 -15.28
C PRO A 158 14.32 0.74 -14.99
N ASP A 159 14.40 2.06 -14.93
CA ASP A 159 15.49 2.78 -14.26
C ASP A 159 15.16 3.09 -12.79
N PHE A 160 16.09 3.75 -12.10
CA PHE A 160 15.95 4.08 -10.69
C PHE A 160 14.78 5.02 -10.39
N ASP A 161 14.54 6.01 -11.26
CA ASP A 161 13.48 6.99 -11.05
C ASP A 161 12.10 6.36 -11.25
N GLN A 162 11.97 5.46 -12.22
CA GLN A 162 10.76 4.67 -12.46
C GLN A 162 10.46 3.73 -11.29
N VAL A 163 11.47 3.06 -10.74
CA VAL A 163 11.30 2.24 -9.52
C VAL A 163 10.83 3.10 -8.35
N ASN A 164 11.42 4.29 -8.14
CA ASN A 164 11.00 5.17 -7.05
C ASN A 164 9.57 5.66 -7.23
N ALA A 165 9.15 5.99 -8.45
CA ALA A 165 7.78 6.40 -8.73
C ALA A 165 6.74 5.32 -8.39
N VAL A 166 7.08 4.03 -8.59
CA VAL A 166 6.23 2.90 -8.18
C VAL A 166 6.25 2.75 -6.65
N LYS A 167 7.40 2.92 -5.99
CA LYS A 167 7.48 2.85 -4.52
C LYS A 167 6.67 3.93 -3.80
N GLU A 168 6.47 5.10 -4.42
CA GLU A 168 5.57 6.12 -3.87
C GLU A 168 4.12 5.61 -3.73
N LEU A 169 3.68 4.67 -4.58
CA LEU A 169 2.36 4.05 -4.47
C LEU A 169 2.24 3.21 -3.17
N GLU A 170 3.32 2.55 -2.74
CA GLU A 170 3.34 1.77 -1.49
C GLU A 170 3.11 2.67 -0.24
N GLU A 171 3.56 3.92 -0.29
CA GLU A 171 3.26 4.90 0.76
C GLU A 171 1.79 5.33 0.76
N GLU A 172 1.17 5.44 -0.42
CA GLU A 172 -0.26 5.73 -0.59
C GLU A 172 -1.10 4.54 -0.08
N HIS A 173 -0.69 3.30 -0.35
CA HIS A 173 -1.30 2.09 0.20
C HIS A 173 -1.31 2.09 1.73
N SER A 174 -0.17 2.46 2.33
CA SER A 174 -0.04 2.54 3.78
C SER A 174 -1.04 3.54 4.40
N LYS A 175 -1.23 4.71 3.76
CA LYS A 175 -2.22 5.71 4.19
C LYS A 175 -3.65 5.19 4.08
N ALA A 176 -3.99 4.52 2.99
CA ALA A 176 -5.30 3.90 2.80
C ALA A 176 -5.57 2.83 3.87
N GLY A 177 -4.59 1.96 4.15
CA GLY A 177 -4.66 0.95 5.21
C GLY A 177 -4.89 1.57 6.60
N ASP A 178 -4.25 2.68 6.91
CA ASP A 178 -4.46 3.40 8.18
C ASP A 178 -5.86 4.01 8.32
N LEU A 179 -6.44 4.50 7.22
CA LEU A 179 -7.84 4.97 7.20
C LEU A 179 -8.82 3.80 7.42
N ILE A 180 -8.59 2.67 6.76
CA ILE A 180 -9.40 1.46 6.94
C ILE A 180 -9.36 0.97 8.38
N LYS A 181 -8.17 0.92 9.02
CA LYS A 181 -8.03 0.54 10.44
C LYS A 181 -8.85 1.46 11.35
N LYS A 182 -8.77 2.78 11.14
CA LYS A 182 -9.56 3.76 11.91
C LYS A 182 -11.06 3.55 11.73
N ILE A 183 -11.51 3.20 10.53
CA ILE A 183 -12.92 2.89 10.24
C ILE A 183 -13.34 1.63 10.99
N GLN A 184 -12.57 0.54 10.89
CA GLN A 184 -12.84 -0.72 11.60
C GLN A 184 -12.90 -0.51 13.11
N GLU A 185 -11.97 0.24 13.70
CA GLU A 185 -11.99 0.58 15.13
C GLU A 185 -13.24 1.39 15.51
N LEU A 186 -13.57 2.42 14.71
CA LEU A 186 -14.72 3.28 14.95
C LEU A 186 -16.05 2.51 14.92
N THR A 187 -16.18 1.54 14.00
CA THR A 187 -17.40 0.73 13.84
C THR A 187 -17.44 -0.48 14.76
N ASN A 188 -16.45 -0.65 15.65
CA ASN A 188 -16.24 -1.86 16.44
C ASN A 188 -16.28 -3.11 15.54
N HIS A 189 -15.43 -3.10 14.51
CA HIS A 189 -15.34 -4.13 13.48
C HIS A 189 -16.70 -4.43 12.86
N PHE A 190 -17.39 -3.37 12.42
CA PHE A 190 -18.70 -3.45 11.78
C PHE A 190 -19.77 -4.17 12.61
N THR A 191 -19.70 -4.05 13.95
CA THR A 191 -20.75 -4.55 14.82
C THR A 191 -21.99 -3.68 14.71
N LEU A 192 -23.13 -4.28 14.37
CA LEU A 192 -24.39 -3.55 14.21
C LEU A 192 -24.98 -3.08 15.55
N PRO A 193 -25.48 -1.84 15.66
CA PRO A 193 -26.26 -1.41 16.82
C PRO A 193 -27.63 -2.12 16.86
N ASN A 194 -28.24 -2.18 18.04
CA ASN A 194 -29.51 -2.90 18.26
C ASN A 194 -30.67 -2.39 17.41
N ASP A 195 -30.65 -1.13 17.02
CA ASP A 195 -31.65 -0.46 16.18
C ASP A 195 -31.22 -0.35 14.71
N ALA A 196 -30.17 -1.07 14.29
CA ALA A 196 -29.73 -1.12 12.91
C ALA A 196 -30.86 -1.60 11.98
N CYS A 197 -31.15 -0.81 10.95
CA CYS A 197 -32.05 -1.24 9.88
C CYS A 197 -31.29 -2.05 8.82
N ALA A 198 -32.02 -2.64 7.87
CA ALA A 198 -31.43 -3.41 6.77
C ALA A 198 -30.43 -2.57 5.92
N SER A 199 -30.66 -1.26 5.75
CA SER A 199 -29.70 -0.40 5.04
C SER A 199 -28.42 -0.16 5.84
N PHE A 200 -28.49 -0.15 7.17
CA PHE A 200 -27.31 -0.07 8.03
C PHE A 200 -26.48 -1.34 7.91
N ALA A 201 -27.13 -2.51 8.03
CA ALA A 201 -26.48 -3.81 7.82
C ALA A 201 -25.80 -3.89 6.45
N HIS A 202 -26.51 -3.50 5.39
CA HIS A 202 -25.98 -3.47 4.02
C HIS A 202 -24.79 -2.51 3.87
N THR A 203 -24.83 -1.34 4.51
CA THR A 203 -23.70 -0.39 4.46
C THR A 203 -22.43 -1.04 4.97
N TYR A 204 -22.52 -1.69 6.13
CA TYR A 204 -21.38 -2.36 6.76
C TYR A 204 -20.89 -3.53 5.90
N GLU A 205 -21.80 -4.36 5.37
CA GLU A 205 -21.45 -5.47 4.48
C GLU A 205 -20.71 -4.99 3.21
N VAL A 206 -21.16 -3.91 2.56
CA VAL A 206 -20.51 -3.36 1.37
C VAL A 206 -19.13 -2.78 1.72
N MET A 207 -18.99 -2.11 2.86
CA MET A 207 -17.70 -1.58 3.31
C MET A 207 -16.72 -2.71 3.63
N GLU A 208 -17.17 -3.79 4.25
CA GLU A 208 -16.33 -4.98 4.49
C GLU A 208 -15.86 -5.59 3.18
N GLN A 209 -16.77 -5.79 2.21
CA GLN A 209 -16.40 -6.30 0.88
C GLN A 209 -15.38 -5.39 0.17
N LEU A 210 -15.55 -4.06 0.26
CA LEU A 210 -14.61 -3.10 -0.30
C LEU A 210 -13.22 -3.26 0.32
N PHE A 211 -13.14 -3.34 1.65
CA PHE A 211 -11.87 -3.40 2.36
C PHE A 211 -11.16 -4.73 2.16
N GLU A 212 -11.91 -5.84 2.10
CA GLU A 212 -11.36 -7.14 1.74
C GLU A 212 -10.75 -7.15 0.34
N ASP A 213 -11.42 -6.53 -0.64
CA ASP A 213 -10.89 -6.43 -2.01
C ASP A 213 -9.62 -5.55 -2.05
N ILE A 214 -9.64 -4.39 -1.38
CA ILE A 214 -8.47 -3.49 -1.25
C ILE A 214 -7.27 -4.21 -0.65
N PHE A 215 -7.44 -5.05 0.38
CA PHE A 215 -6.31 -5.78 0.96
C PHE A 215 -5.72 -6.83 0.01
N VAL A 216 -6.56 -7.48 -0.80
CA VAL A 216 -6.08 -8.43 -1.82
C VAL A 216 -5.41 -7.70 -2.97
N HIS A 217 -5.98 -6.57 -3.40
CA HIS A 217 -5.46 -5.67 -4.40
C HIS A 217 -4.04 -5.20 -4.02
N ILE A 218 -3.90 -4.49 -2.90
CA ILE A 218 -2.62 -3.97 -2.43
C ILE A 218 -1.60 -5.10 -2.24
N PHE A 219 -2.03 -6.28 -1.80
CA PHE A 219 -1.13 -7.43 -1.70
C PHE A 219 -0.60 -7.88 -3.08
N LYS A 220 -1.46 -7.98 -4.09
CA LYS A 220 -1.05 -8.32 -5.46
C LYS A 220 -0.01 -7.32 -5.98
N GLU A 221 -0.15 -6.05 -5.63
CA GLU A 221 0.79 -5.01 -6.04
C GLU A 221 2.10 -5.07 -5.26
N ASN A 222 2.04 -4.83 -3.96
CA ASN A 222 3.21 -4.72 -3.08
C ASN A 222 4.04 -6.00 -3.05
N SER A 223 3.38 -7.17 -3.09
CA SER A 223 4.05 -8.46 -2.85
C SER A 223 4.32 -9.27 -4.12
N VAL A 224 3.74 -8.88 -5.25
CA VAL A 224 3.89 -9.59 -6.54
C VAL A 224 4.26 -8.63 -7.67
N ALA A 225 3.35 -7.76 -8.13
CA ALA A 225 3.56 -7.00 -9.37
C ALA A 225 4.72 -6.00 -9.28
N PHE A 226 4.83 -5.26 -8.17
CA PHE A 226 5.89 -4.27 -8.00
C PHE A 226 7.26 -4.92 -7.81
N PRO A 227 7.44 -5.95 -6.95
CA PRO A 227 8.70 -6.70 -6.89
C PRO A 227 9.14 -7.27 -8.24
N GLU A 228 8.23 -7.89 -9.01
CA GLU A 228 8.51 -8.43 -10.35
C GLU A 228 8.93 -7.34 -11.36
N TYR A 229 8.50 -6.09 -11.14
CA TYR A 229 8.95 -4.94 -11.90
C TYR A 229 10.34 -4.48 -11.46
N TYR A 230 10.58 -4.36 -10.15
CA TYR A 230 11.86 -3.93 -9.58
C TYR A 230 13.02 -4.85 -9.96
N GLU A 231 12.78 -6.17 -9.96
CA GLU A 231 13.78 -7.18 -10.30
C GLU A 231 14.28 -7.08 -11.75
N LYS A 232 13.54 -6.39 -12.62
CA LYS A 232 13.95 -6.14 -14.01
C LYS A 232 14.87 -4.92 -14.14
N MET A 233 15.04 -4.12 -13.09
CA MET A 233 15.99 -3.01 -13.11
C MET A 233 17.41 -3.57 -13.25
N PRO A 234 18.23 -3.09 -14.20
CA PRO A 234 19.60 -3.56 -14.34
C PRO A 234 20.39 -3.27 -13.06
N HIS A 235 21.07 -4.28 -12.52
CA HIS A 235 22.08 -4.03 -11.50
C HIS A 235 23.19 -3.20 -12.14
N VAL A 236 23.35 -1.96 -11.68
CA VAL A 236 24.55 -1.19 -12.01
C VAL A 236 25.71 -1.91 -11.33
N GLU A 237 26.47 -2.71 -12.08
CA GLU A 237 27.79 -3.12 -11.63
C GLU A 237 28.58 -1.82 -11.40
N GLU A 238 28.92 -1.52 -10.15
CA GLU A 238 29.92 -0.50 -9.86
C GLU A 238 31.16 -0.87 -10.67
N ALA A 239 31.48 -0.04 -11.68
CA ALA A 239 32.69 -0.21 -12.45
C ALA A 239 33.87 -0.29 -11.47
N PRO A 240 34.68 -1.37 -11.48
CA PRO A 240 35.80 -1.50 -10.57
C PRO A 240 36.83 -0.44 -10.96
N GLY A 241 36.81 0.72 -10.29
CA GLY A 241 37.82 1.77 -10.49
C GLY A 241 37.37 3.23 -10.38
N ALA A 242 36.12 3.57 -10.05
CA ALA A 242 35.75 4.96 -9.81
C ALA A 242 36.02 5.36 -8.34
N CYS A 243 37.28 5.62 -8.02
CA CYS A 243 37.64 6.26 -6.75
C CYS A 243 37.03 7.67 -6.71
N GLY A 244 36.05 7.87 -5.82
CA GLY A 244 35.72 9.16 -5.21
C GLY A 244 35.28 10.28 -6.15
N CYS A 245 34.34 10.01 -7.07
CA CYS A 245 33.64 11.07 -7.79
C CYS A 245 32.14 11.09 -7.46
N GLY A 246 31.66 12.16 -6.84
CA GLY A 246 30.25 12.41 -6.57
C GLY A 246 29.72 13.60 -7.37
N GLU A 247 28.42 13.61 -7.67
CA GLU A 247 27.75 14.74 -8.33
C GLU A 247 26.84 15.48 -7.35
N ALA A 248 26.98 16.79 -7.29
CA ALA A 248 26.10 17.67 -6.52
C ALA A 248 25.89 18.98 -7.29
N PHE A 249 24.65 19.48 -7.33
CA PHE A 249 24.30 20.74 -8.00
C PHE A 249 24.78 20.82 -9.47
N GLY A 250 24.71 19.71 -10.21
CA GLY A 250 25.12 19.63 -11.61
C GLY A 250 26.63 19.72 -11.85
N LYS A 251 27.46 19.48 -10.82
CA LYS A 251 28.92 19.45 -10.94
C LYS A 251 29.49 18.15 -10.37
N THR A 252 30.42 17.55 -11.11
CA THR A 252 31.16 16.36 -10.71
C THR A 252 32.41 16.76 -9.91
N PHE A 253 32.58 16.19 -8.71
CA PHE A 253 33.72 16.43 -7.85
C PHE A 253 34.56 15.17 -7.67
N CYS A 254 35.86 15.23 -7.98
CA CYS A 254 36.80 14.14 -7.80
C CYS A 254 37.98 14.55 -6.90
N GLY A 255 38.31 13.73 -5.89
CA GLY A 255 39.42 13.96 -4.94
C GLY A 255 39.38 13.00 -3.74
N SER A 256 40.36 13.07 -2.81
CA SER A 256 40.28 12.34 -1.54
C SER A 256 39.12 12.84 -0.68
N GLU A 257 38.63 12.03 0.27
CA GLU A 257 37.46 12.34 1.13
C GLU A 257 37.55 13.72 1.80
N GLU A 258 38.74 14.15 2.25
CA GLU A 258 38.95 15.48 2.83
C GLU A 258 38.84 16.63 1.80
N GLU A 259 39.39 16.46 0.59
CA GLU A 259 39.31 17.48 -0.46
C GLU A 259 37.90 17.61 -1.04
N SER A 260 37.10 16.54 -1.00
CA SER A 260 35.73 16.54 -1.51
C SER A 260 34.75 17.19 -0.54
N VAL A 261 34.96 17.04 0.77
CA VAL A 261 34.14 17.71 1.80
C VAL A 261 34.35 19.22 1.81
N ASP A 262 35.59 19.70 1.69
CA ASP A 262 35.86 21.14 1.67
C ASP A 262 35.30 21.81 0.42
N LYS A 263 35.44 21.18 -0.75
CA LYS A 263 34.83 21.65 -1.99
C LYS A 263 33.31 21.60 -1.97
N PHE A 264 32.71 20.62 -1.31
CA PHE A 264 31.26 20.53 -1.13
C PHE A 264 30.72 21.67 -0.26
N LYS A 265 31.42 22.01 0.83
CA LYS A 265 31.06 23.15 1.68
C LYS A 265 31.17 24.47 0.91
N GLU A 266 32.25 24.66 0.15
CA GLU A 266 32.45 25.88 -0.65
C GLU A 266 31.37 26.05 -1.73
N ALA A 267 30.94 24.94 -2.36
CA ALA A 267 29.84 24.93 -3.31
C ALA A 267 28.47 25.21 -2.66
N ALA A 268 28.22 24.65 -1.47
CA ALA A 268 26.99 24.88 -0.72
C ALA A 268 26.87 26.33 -0.23
N ASP A 269 27.97 26.93 0.22
CA ASP A 269 28.01 28.34 0.64
C ASP A 269 27.76 29.28 -0.55
N THR A 270 28.37 29.00 -1.71
CA THR A 270 28.14 29.77 -2.95
C THR A 270 26.68 29.69 -3.41
N TYR A 271 26.08 28.50 -3.36
CA TYR A 271 24.68 28.29 -3.75
C TYR A 271 23.70 28.96 -2.77
N ALA A 272 24.01 28.91 -1.46
CA ALA A 272 23.23 29.60 -0.44
C ALA A 272 23.29 31.13 -0.61
N GLU A 273 24.45 31.68 -0.99
CA GLU A 273 24.59 33.11 -1.32
C GLU A 273 23.79 33.48 -2.58
N GLU A 274 23.84 32.68 -3.65
CA GLU A 274 23.05 32.90 -4.87
C GLU A 274 21.54 32.88 -4.61
N ILE A 275 21.06 31.90 -3.83
CA ILE A 275 19.65 31.84 -3.42
C ILE A 275 19.28 33.03 -2.54
N PHE A 276 20.12 33.39 -1.57
CA PHE A 276 19.85 34.52 -0.68
C PHE A 276 19.77 35.84 -1.46
N HIS A 277 20.68 36.06 -2.42
CA HIS A 277 20.67 37.25 -3.26
C HIS A 277 19.44 37.31 -4.18
N ASN A 278 19.13 36.22 -4.88
CA ASN A 278 17.97 36.16 -5.78
C ASN A 278 16.63 36.26 -5.04
N THR A 279 16.55 35.77 -3.79
CA THR A 279 15.30 35.72 -3.04
C THR A 279 15.06 36.98 -2.20
N TYR A 280 16.10 37.57 -1.61
CA TYR A 280 15.95 38.61 -0.58
C TYR A 280 16.51 39.99 -0.94
N THR A 281 17.33 40.10 -1.99
CA THR A 281 17.91 41.41 -2.38
C THR A 281 17.30 42.02 -3.63
N GLY A 282 16.29 41.39 -4.21
CA GLY A 282 15.32 41.95 -5.15
C GLY A 282 15.89 43.04 -6.06
N GLY A 283 16.39 42.65 -7.23
CA GLY A 283 16.83 43.58 -8.26
C GLY A 283 15.74 44.59 -8.64
N ARG A 284 15.77 45.75 -7.99
CA ARG A 284 15.43 47.03 -8.62
C ARG A 284 16.60 47.39 -9.51
N ASN A 285 16.41 47.35 -10.83
CA ASN A 285 16.52 48.54 -11.69
C ASN A 285 16.63 48.15 -13.17
N ALA A 286 15.83 48.89 -13.95
CA ALA A 286 15.95 49.25 -15.37
C ALA A 286 15.77 48.15 -16.43
#